data_AF-A0A0P0M9V3-F1
#
_entry.id   AF-A0A0P0M9V3-F1
#
_cell.length_a   1.000
_cell.length_b   1.000
_cell.length_c   1.000
_cell.angle_alpha   90.00
_cell.angle_beta   90.00
_cell.angle_gamma   90.00
#
_symmetry.space_group_name_H-M   'P 1'
#
loop_
_entity.id
_entity.type
_entity.pdbx_description
1 polymer ?
#
loop_
_entity_poly.entity_id
_entity_poly.type
_entity_poly.pdbx_seq_one_letter_code
_entity_poly.pdbx_strand_id
1 'polypeptide(L)'
;MDEFLGATGAATIVLLKLKDKEKPPSIKSLKLNLEVENIKYYKGDGWYRNGIRMLEQLLRILNSPTDPVSYWLNLSCTDFLQLDPDVNQHPFYQVLYTDITIAGFNLTNQCMSDLEKLLSIRDDLCSMRESVKSFLNRIEYNIEFVKVNSIDDVSMLDPKLEVLKKMFANYGDDALESINSRLAEWHQKYKWKGRDFEEIAVTDELDSAEIN
;
A
#
# COMPACT_ATOMS: atom_id res chain seq x y z
N MET A 1 -3.83 -16.64 5.02
CA MET A 1 -2.78 -15.63 5.30
C MET A 1 -1.86 -16.07 6.44
N ASP A 2 -2.14 -17.20 7.09
CA ASP A 2 -1.76 -17.50 8.48
C ASP A 2 -0.26 -17.70 8.73
N GLU A 3 0.55 -17.81 7.67
CA GLU A 3 2.00 -17.96 7.79
C GLU A 3 2.79 -16.70 7.40
N PHE A 4 2.17 -15.70 6.75
CA PHE A 4 2.89 -14.51 6.27
C PHE A 4 3.55 -13.73 7.42
N LEU A 5 2.87 -13.64 8.55
CA LEU A 5 3.37 -12.99 9.76
C LEU A 5 4.01 -14.00 10.73
N GLY A 6 4.19 -15.26 10.32
CA GLY A 6 4.67 -16.33 11.17
C GLY A 6 3.62 -16.83 12.18
N ALA A 7 4.03 -17.78 13.03
CA ALA A 7 3.14 -18.55 13.91
C ALA A 7 2.41 -17.70 14.96
N THR A 8 2.96 -16.53 15.32
CA THR A 8 2.36 -15.59 16.27
C THR A 8 1.23 -14.76 15.65
N GLY A 9 1.13 -14.74 14.30
CA GLY A 9 0.18 -13.88 13.59
C GLY A 9 0.51 -12.38 13.68
N ALA A 10 1.74 -12.04 14.06
CA ALA A 10 2.24 -10.66 14.13
C ALA A 10 3.72 -10.62 13.75
N ALA A 11 4.13 -9.59 13.01
CA ALA A 11 5.51 -9.38 12.59
C ALA A 11 5.73 -7.94 12.11
N THR A 12 6.97 -7.47 12.20
CA THR A 12 7.41 -6.31 11.43
C THR A 12 7.88 -6.76 10.05
N ILE A 13 7.25 -6.23 8.99
CA ILE A 13 7.57 -6.51 7.60
C ILE A 13 8.26 -5.30 6.97
N VAL A 14 9.42 -5.51 6.35
CA VAL A 14 10.16 -4.45 5.65
C VAL A 14 10.32 -4.81 4.19
N LEU A 15 9.76 -3.98 3.30
CA LEU A 15 9.76 -4.16 1.86
C LEU A 15 11.03 -3.56 1.24
N LEU A 16 11.71 -4.32 0.40
CA LEU A 16 12.97 -3.94 -0.23
C LEU A 16 12.89 -3.98 -1.75
N LYS A 17 13.63 -3.07 -2.39
CA LYS A 17 13.87 -3.03 -3.82
C LYS A 17 15.37 -3.06 -4.10
N LEU A 18 15.88 -4.24 -4.38
CA LEU A 18 17.27 -4.42 -4.79
C LEU A 18 17.39 -4.17 -6.30
N LYS A 19 18.47 -3.51 -6.74
CA LYS A 19 18.74 -3.41 -8.18
C LYS A 19 19.25 -4.74 -8.70
N ASP A 20 19.01 -5.01 -9.98
CA ASP A 20 19.54 -6.21 -10.65
C ASP A 20 21.07 -6.28 -10.47
N LYS A 21 21.54 -7.39 -9.89
CA LYS A 21 22.94 -7.72 -9.52
C LYS A 21 23.44 -7.20 -8.17
N GLU A 22 22.66 -6.42 -7.41
CA GLU A 22 23.04 -6.10 -6.03
C GLU A 22 22.91 -7.35 -5.14
N LYS A 23 23.93 -7.59 -4.32
CA LYS A 23 23.84 -8.65 -3.31
C LYS A 23 22.89 -8.18 -2.21
N PRO A 24 21.97 -9.04 -1.74
CA PRO A 24 21.12 -8.68 -0.62
C PRO A 24 21.98 -8.36 0.62
N PRO A 25 21.52 -7.46 1.51
CA PRO A 25 22.19 -7.21 2.77
C PRO A 25 22.43 -8.52 3.54
N SER A 26 23.63 -8.70 4.10
CA SER A 26 23.90 -9.92 4.87
C SER A 26 23.05 -9.94 6.14
N ILE A 27 22.51 -11.12 6.50
CA ILE A 27 21.72 -11.29 7.73
C ILE A 27 22.49 -10.81 8.97
N LYS A 28 23.81 -11.06 9.04
CA LYS A 28 24.66 -10.59 10.14
C LYS A 28 24.66 -9.06 10.24
N SER A 29 24.78 -8.38 9.11
CA SER A 29 24.73 -6.91 9.06
C SER A 29 23.35 -6.38 9.42
N LEU A 30 22.29 -7.01 8.93
CA LEU A 30 20.92 -6.61 9.28
C LEU A 30 20.64 -6.77 10.78
N LYS A 31 21.02 -7.89 11.39
CA LYS A 31 20.88 -8.13 12.83
C LYS A 31 21.61 -7.07 13.65
N LEU A 32 22.84 -6.74 13.28
CA LEU A 32 23.64 -5.71 13.95
C LEU A 32 22.98 -4.33 13.84
N ASN A 33 22.56 -3.93 12.63
CA ASN A 33 22.07 -2.58 12.39
C ASN A 33 20.62 -2.35 12.83
N LEU A 34 19.82 -3.41 12.98
CA LEU A 34 18.46 -3.37 13.51
C LEU A 34 18.37 -3.72 15.00
N GLU A 35 19.48 -4.19 15.60
CA GLU A 35 19.53 -4.69 16.99
C GLU A 35 18.52 -5.82 17.26
N VAL A 36 18.42 -6.78 16.33
CA VAL A 36 17.49 -7.92 16.44
C VAL A 36 18.20 -9.27 16.36
N GLU A 37 17.65 -10.26 17.04
CA GLU A 37 18.18 -11.63 17.02
C GLU A 37 17.63 -12.45 15.85
N ASN A 38 16.36 -12.26 15.48
CA ASN A 38 15.69 -13.06 14.47
C ASN A 38 15.34 -12.22 13.25
N ILE A 39 15.80 -12.68 12.08
CA ILE A 39 15.44 -12.12 10.79
C ILE A 39 15.18 -13.28 9.84
N LYS A 40 14.02 -13.26 9.19
CA LYS A 40 13.75 -14.11 8.03
C LYS A 40 13.75 -13.23 6.79
N TYR A 41 14.34 -13.77 5.73
CA TYR A 41 14.53 -13.08 4.46
C TYR A 41 13.81 -13.84 3.36
N TYR A 42 13.02 -13.15 2.55
CA TYR A 42 12.18 -13.75 1.52
C TYR A 42 12.22 -12.95 0.23
N LYS A 43 11.92 -13.65 -0.89
CA LYS A 43 11.64 -13.02 -2.18
C LYS A 43 10.22 -12.48 -2.22
N GLY A 44 10.04 -11.30 -2.80
CA GLY A 44 8.75 -10.60 -2.87
C GLY A 44 7.71 -11.32 -3.74
N ASP A 45 8.15 -11.97 -4.81
CA ASP A 45 7.30 -12.75 -5.73
C ASP A 45 7.11 -14.22 -5.31
N GLY A 46 7.69 -14.62 -4.18
CA GLY A 46 7.69 -15.99 -3.66
C GLY A 46 6.38 -16.40 -2.97
N TRP A 47 6.50 -17.31 -2.00
CA TRP A 47 5.38 -17.93 -1.29
C TRP A 47 4.38 -16.92 -0.70
N TYR A 48 4.90 -15.80 -0.19
CA TYR A 48 4.11 -14.78 0.51
C TYR A 48 3.67 -13.60 -0.39
N ARG A 49 3.77 -13.74 -1.71
CA ARG A 49 3.50 -12.66 -2.68
C ARG A 49 2.18 -11.92 -2.48
N ASN A 50 1.14 -12.59 -2.00
CA ASN A 50 -0.18 -11.97 -1.84
C ASN A 50 -0.17 -10.87 -0.76
N GLY A 51 0.50 -11.12 0.37
CA GLY A 51 0.64 -10.11 1.43
C GLY A 51 1.44 -8.90 0.94
N ILE A 52 2.51 -9.16 0.18
CA ILE A 52 3.34 -8.11 -0.44
C ILE A 52 2.53 -7.30 -1.46
N ARG A 53 1.74 -7.95 -2.31
CA ARG A 53 0.85 -7.27 -3.28
C ARG A 53 -0.12 -6.33 -2.59
N MET A 54 -0.75 -6.74 -1.50
CA MET A 54 -1.69 -5.89 -0.76
C MET A 54 -1.00 -4.61 -0.23
N LEU A 55 0.19 -4.77 0.37
CA LEU A 55 0.96 -3.63 0.88
C LEU A 55 1.42 -2.71 -0.26
N GLU A 56 1.85 -3.26 -1.40
CA GLU A 56 2.18 -2.46 -2.57
C GLU A 56 0.98 -1.75 -3.19
N GLN A 57 -0.17 -2.43 -3.27
CA GLN A 57 -1.42 -1.84 -3.79
C GLN A 57 -1.81 -0.64 -2.93
N LEU A 58 -1.73 -0.76 -1.60
CA LEU A 58 -1.90 0.36 -0.68
C LEU A 58 -0.95 1.52 -1.02
N LEU A 59 0.36 1.27 -1.10
CA LEU A 59 1.34 2.33 -1.40
C LEU A 59 1.08 3.02 -2.75
N ARG A 60 0.64 2.28 -3.77
CA ARG A 60 0.26 2.84 -5.07
C ARG A 60 -0.99 3.72 -4.98
N ILE A 61 -2.01 3.26 -4.26
CA ILE A 61 -3.23 4.05 -4.03
C ILE A 61 -2.88 5.36 -3.33
N LEU A 62 -1.99 5.34 -2.32
CA LEU A 62 -1.59 6.55 -1.61
C LEU A 62 -0.79 7.52 -2.49
N ASN A 63 -0.03 7.01 -3.47
CA ASN A 63 0.71 7.84 -4.44
C ASN A 63 -0.15 8.31 -5.62
N SER A 64 -1.20 7.56 -5.97
CA SER A 64 -2.08 7.82 -7.12
C SER A 64 -3.55 7.48 -6.77
N PRO A 65 -4.23 8.33 -5.97
CA PRO A 65 -5.52 8.00 -5.34
C PRO A 65 -6.68 7.90 -6.33
N THR A 66 -6.59 8.56 -7.48
CA THR A 66 -7.65 8.67 -8.49
C THR A 66 -7.71 7.49 -9.45
N ASP A 67 -6.60 6.79 -9.62
CA ASP A 67 -6.47 5.81 -10.69
C ASP A 67 -6.90 4.41 -10.22
N PRO A 68 -7.54 3.62 -11.10
CA PRO A 68 -7.70 2.20 -10.86
C PRO A 68 -6.31 1.56 -10.83
N VAL A 69 -5.97 0.95 -9.70
CA VAL A 69 -4.70 0.23 -9.54
C VAL A 69 -4.98 -1.22 -9.92
N SER A 70 -4.40 -1.68 -11.02
CA SER A 70 -4.55 -3.08 -11.41
C SER A 70 -3.85 -4.00 -10.40
N TYR A 71 -4.61 -4.94 -9.87
CA TYR A 71 -4.12 -6.01 -8.99
C TYR A 71 -3.00 -6.86 -9.62
N TRP A 72 -2.95 -6.92 -10.96
CA TRP A 72 -2.00 -7.74 -11.72
C TRP A 72 -0.72 -7.02 -12.11
N LEU A 73 -0.48 -5.80 -11.63
CA LEU A 73 0.74 -5.05 -11.92
C LEU A 73 1.98 -5.70 -11.30
N ASN A 74 3.12 -5.53 -11.97
CA ASN A 74 4.40 -6.03 -11.49
C ASN A 74 4.76 -5.45 -10.13
N LEU A 75 5.17 -6.33 -9.21
CA LEU A 75 5.68 -5.95 -7.89
C LEU A 75 6.94 -5.10 -8.03
N SER A 76 7.00 -3.99 -7.31
CA SER A 76 8.22 -3.18 -7.16
C SER A 76 9.17 -3.76 -6.11
N CYS A 77 8.62 -4.51 -5.15
CA CYS A 77 9.31 -5.23 -4.09
C CYS A 77 9.95 -6.49 -4.66
N THR A 78 11.28 -6.54 -4.62
CA THR A 78 12.05 -7.72 -5.04
C THR A 78 12.21 -8.70 -3.88
N ASP A 79 12.31 -8.17 -2.66
CA ASP A 79 12.66 -8.91 -1.47
C ASP A 79 12.01 -8.26 -0.24
N PHE A 80 11.85 -9.00 0.85
CA PHE A 80 11.37 -8.44 2.10
C PHE A 80 11.96 -9.14 3.32
N LEU A 81 11.99 -8.41 4.44
CA LEU A 81 12.36 -8.92 5.75
C LEU A 81 11.10 -9.19 6.56
N GLN A 82 11.10 -10.29 7.29
CA GLN A 82 10.17 -10.57 8.36
C GLN A 82 10.96 -10.61 9.67
N LEU A 83 10.64 -9.68 10.57
CA LEU A 83 11.25 -9.51 11.87
C LEU A 83 10.24 -9.91 12.96
N ASP A 84 10.72 -9.98 14.20
CA ASP A 84 9.83 -10.11 15.36
C ASP A 84 8.84 -8.92 15.43
N PRO A 85 7.67 -9.09 16.08
CA PRO A 85 6.69 -8.01 16.22
C PRO A 85 7.28 -6.76 16.87
N ASP A 86 6.77 -5.59 16.47
CA ASP A 86 7.05 -4.29 17.08
C ASP A 86 8.53 -3.87 17.09
N VAL A 87 9.34 -4.44 16.19
CA VAL A 87 10.69 -3.93 15.94
C VAL A 87 10.57 -2.50 15.39
N ASN A 88 11.31 -1.56 15.96
CA ASN A 88 11.35 -0.17 15.49
C ASN A 88 12.48 0.05 14.48
N GLN A 89 12.38 1.10 13.67
CA GLN A 89 13.48 1.49 12.79
C GLN A 89 14.65 1.98 13.63
N HIS A 90 15.80 1.36 13.41
CA HIS A 90 17.05 1.78 14.04
C HIS A 90 17.76 2.83 13.17
N PRO A 91 18.37 3.88 13.73
CA PRO A 91 19.06 4.92 12.95
C PRO A 91 20.14 4.37 12.01
N PHE A 92 20.92 3.37 12.45
CA PHE A 92 21.94 2.76 11.59
C PHE A 92 21.34 2.00 10.41
N TYR A 93 20.19 1.35 10.58
CA TYR A 93 19.48 0.73 9.47
C TYR A 93 19.04 1.78 8.44
N GLN A 94 18.47 2.89 8.90
CA GLN A 94 18.05 3.98 8.02
C GLN A 94 19.23 4.51 7.21
N VAL A 95 20.37 4.82 7.85
CA VAL A 95 21.54 5.36 7.14
C VAL A 95 22.05 4.41 6.06
N LEU A 96 22.07 3.11 6.32
CA LEU A 96 22.70 2.12 5.43
C LEU A 96 21.77 1.56 4.36
N TYR A 97 20.45 1.57 4.58
CA TYR A 97 19.50 0.81 3.76
C TYR A 97 18.28 1.62 3.31
N THR A 98 18.24 2.94 3.53
CA THR A 98 17.12 3.78 3.06
C THR A 98 16.93 3.72 1.55
N ASP A 99 18.01 3.63 0.78
CA ASP A 99 17.98 3.63 -0.69
C ASP A 99 17.32 2.37 -1.29
N ILE A 100 17.38 1.25 -0.58
CA ILE A 100 16.74 -0.01 -0.97
C ILE A 100 15.42 -0.27 -0.24
N THR A 101 15.08 0.50 0.80
CA THR A 101 13.86 0.31 1.59
C THR A 101 12.69 1.02 0.91
N ILE A 102 11.65 0.28 0.56
CA ILE A 102 10.41 0.85 0.01
C ILE A 102 9.54 1.39 1.14
N ALA A 103 9.27 0.54 2.13
CA ALA A 103 8.41 0.82 3.28
C ALA A 103 8.60 -0.27 4.33
N GLY A 104 8.14 -0.02 5.56
CA GLY A 104 7.97 -1.06 6.56
C GLY A 104 6.64 -0.94 7.27
N PHE A 105 6.22 -2.01 7.92
CA PHE A 105 4.95 -2.10 8.65
C PHE A 105 5.05 -2.98 9.90
N ASN A 106 4.40 -2.59 10.98
CA ASN A 106 4.14 -3.45 12.14
C ASN A 106 2.74 -4.06 11.97
N LEU A 107 2.68 -5.36 11.70
CA LEU A 107 1.47 -6.02 11.22
C LEU A 107 0.97 -7.09 12.19
N THR A 108 -0.34 -7.29 12.13
CA THR A 108 -1.07 -8.40 12.75
C THR A 108 -2.00 -9.02 11.70
N ASN A 109 -2.42 -10.27 11.91
CA ASN A 109 -3.40 -10.92 11.02
C ASN A 109 -4.68 -10.10 10.91
N GLN A 110 -5.12 -9.48 12.02
CA GLN A 110 -6.31 -8.64 12.04
C GLN A 110 -6.15 -7.41 11.13
N CYS A 111 -5.04 -6.66 11.24
CA CYS A 111 -4.88 -5.47 10.41
C CYS A 111 -4.72 -5.81 8.92
N MET A 112 -4.13 -6.96 8.58
CA MET A 112 -4.07 -7.45 7.21
C MET A 112 -5.45 -7.81 6.66
N SER A 113 -6.30 -8.47 7.46
CA SER A 113 -7.70 -8.71 7.09
C SER A 113 -8.48 -7.41 6.91
N ASP A 114 -8.23 -6.42 7.76
CA ASP A 114 -8.85 -5.10 7.63
C ASP A 114 -8.39 -4.39 6.35
N LEU A 115 -7.09 -4.48 6.01
CA LEU A 115 -6.56 -3.93 4.76
C LEU A 115 -7.20 -4.61 3.54
N GLU A 116 -7.30 -5.93 3.53
CA GLU A 116 -7.93 -6.69 2.44
C GLU A 116 -9.36 -6.20 2.18
N LYS A 117 -10.14 -6.00 3.25
CA LYS A 117 -11.51 -5.47 3.14
C LYS A 117 -11.53 -4.06 2.58
N LEU A 118 -10.65 -3.18 3.04
CA LEU A 118 -10.58 -1.80 2.54
C LEU A 118 -10.22 -1.76 1.05
N LEU A 119 -9.24 -2.57 0.63
CA LEU A 119 -8.85 -2.70 -0.78
C LEU A 119 -9.98 -3.25 -1.64
N SER A 120 -10.65 -4.32 -1.18
CA SER A 120 -11.79 -4.91 -1.89
C SER A 120 -12.94 -3.91 -2.09
N ILE A 121 -13.30 -3.16 -1.04
CA ILE A 121 -14.34 -2.12 -1.12
C ILE A 121 -13.97 -1.04 -2.13
N ARG A 122 -12.70 -0.61 -2.14
CA ARG A 122 -12.22 0.38 -3.10
C ARG A 122 -12.30 -0.14 -4.52
N ASP A 123 -11.87 -1.38 -4.75
CA ASP A 123 -11.88 -2.01 -6.07
C ASP A 123 -13.31 -2.15 -6.61
N ASP A 124 -14.25 -2.61 -5.77
CA ASP A 124 -15.68 -2.66 -6.10
C ASP A 124 -16.23 -1.27 -6.46
N LEU A 125 -15.89 -0.24 -5.68
CA LEU A 125 -16.31 1.13 -5.96
C LEU A 125 -15.75 1.65 -7.30
N CYS A 126 -14.48 1.38 -7.59
CA CYS A 126 -13.88 1.71 -8.89
C CYS A 126 -14.61 1.00 -10.04
N SER A 127 -14.98 -0.28 -9.86
CA SER A 127 -15.77 -1.03 -10.85
C SER A 127 -17.17 -0.45 -11.04
N MET A 128 -17.83 0.01 -9.98
CA MET A 128 -19.13 0.67 -10.07
C MET A 128 -19.04 1.99 -10.85
N ARG A 129 -18.01 2.81 -10.58
CA ARG A 129 -17.75 4.06 -11.31
C ARG A 129 -17.51 3.82 -12.80
N GLU A 130 -16.68 2.83 -13.13
CA GLU A 130 -16.40 2.46 -14.53
C GLU A 130 -17.64 1.89 -15.24
N SER A 131 -18.51 1.18 -14.52
CA SER A 131 -19.78 0.67 -15.07
C SER A 131 -20.72 1.80 -15.48
N VAL A 132 -20.85 2.85 -14.67
CA VAL A 132 -21.65 4.04 -15.02
C VAL A 132 -21.06 4.76 -16.23
N LYS A 133 -19.73 4.95 -16.26
CA LYS A 133 -19.04 5.54 -17.41
C LYS A 133 -19.26 4.73 -18.69
N SER A 134 -19.10 3.41 -18.60
CA SER A 134 -19.32 2.49 -19.72
C SER A 134 -20.77 2.52 -20.21
N PHE A 135 -21.75 2.62 -19.30
CA PHE A 135 -23.16 2.77 -19.64
C PHE A 135 -23.42 4.05 -20.43
N LEU A 136 -22.89 5.19 -19.99
CA LEU A 136 -23.02 6.48 -20.71
C LEU A 136 -22.38 6.41 -22.11
N ASN A 137 -21.18 5.84 -22.22
CA ASN A 137 -20.50 5.63 -23.49
C ASN A 137 -21.31 4.70 -24.43
N ARG A 138 -21.99 3.70 -23.87
CA ARG A 138 -22.83 2.78 -24.64
C ARG A 138 -24.08 3.47 -25.18
N ILE A 139 -24.71 4.35 -24.41
CA ILE A 139 -25.82 5.17 -24.89
C ILE A 139 -25.37 6.05 -26.06
N GLU A 140 -24.23 6.73 -25.92
CA GLU A 140 -23.65 7.57 -26.97
C GLU A 140 -23.38 6.78 -28.25
N TYR A 141 -22.78 5.60 -28.13
CA TYR A 141 -22.60 4.67 -29.25
C TYR A 141 -23.93 4.28 -29.90
N ASN A 142 -24.95 3.96 -29.11
CA ASN A 142 -26.25 3.54 -29.62
C ASN A 142 -26.95 4.67 -30.40
N ILE A 143 -26.84 5.92 -29.94
CA ILE A 143 -27.36 7.12 -30.65
C ILE A 143 -26.72 7.20 -32.05
N GLU A 144 -25.40 7.10 -32.14
CA GLU A 144 -24.69 7.17 -33.42
C GLU A 144 -25.04 5.97 -34.32
N PHE A 145 -25.18 4.78 -33.73
CA PHE A 145 -25.60 3.58 -34.47
C PHE A 145 -26.97 3.77 -35.14
N VAL A 146 -27.98 4.25 -34.41
CA VAL A 146 -29.32 4.44 -35.00
C VAL A 146 -29.35 5.54 -36.06
N LYS A 147 -28.57 6.62 -35.88
CA LYS A 147 -28.42 7.67 -36.89
C LYS A 147 -27.80 7.15 -38.19
N VAL A 148 -26.70 6.40 -38.10
CA VAL A 148 -25.99 5.84 -39.26
C VAL A 148 -26.86 4.84 -40.03
N ASN A 149 -27.70 4.09 -39.32
CA ASN A 149 -28.56 3.06 -39.92
C ASN A 149 -29.97 3.54 -40.26
N SER A 150 -30.26 4.84 -40.11
CA SER A 150 -31.59 5.42 -40.37
C SER A 150 -32.72 4.71 -39.63
N ILE A 151 -32.46 4.28 -38.39
CA ILE A 151 -33.45 3.64 -37.52
C ILE A 151 -34.24 4.74 -36.80
N ASP A 152 -35.54 4.84 -37.09
CA ASP A 152 -36.44 5.82 -36.49
C ASP A 152 -37.02 5.30 -35.16
N ASP A 153 -36.20 5.32 -34.11
CA ASP A 153 -36.62 5.06 -32.73
C ASP A 153 -36.28 6.28 -31.85
N VAL A 154 -37.31 7.04 -31.48
CA VAL A 154 -37.20 8.26 -30.67
C VAL A 154 -36.50 8.00 -29.33
N SER A 155 -36.71 6.82 -28.73
CA SER A 155 -36.09 6.48 -27.44
C SER A 155 -34.58 6.33 -27.53
N MET A 156 -34.06 5.96 -28.71
CA MET A 156 -32.63 5.82 -28.98
C MET A 156 -32.02 7.10 -29.57
N LEU A 157 -32.80 7.92 -30.28
CA LEU A 157 -32.34 9.17 -30.89
C LEU A 157 -32.19 10.31 -29.86
N ASP A 158 -33.01 10.33 -28.82
CA ASP A 158 -32.96 11.37 -27.77
C ASP A 158 -33.17 10.80 -26.35
N PRO A 159 -32.23 9.97 -25.84
CA PRO A 159 -32.31 9.41 -24.48
C PRO A 159 -31.96 10.43 -23.38
N LYS A 160 -31.89 11.74 -23.70
CA LYS A 160 -31.45 12.80 -22.77
C LYS A 160 -30.04 12.56 -22.19
N LEU A 161 -29.10 12.11 -23.03
CA LEU A 161 -27.73 11.75 -22.64
C LEU A 161 -27.03 12.84 -21.82
N GLU A 162 -27.16 14.11 -22.19
CA GLU A 162 -26.52 15.23 -21.46
C GLU A 162 -27.03 15.37 -20.02
N VAL A 163 -28.31 15.06 -19.77
CA VAL A 163 -28.88 15.04 -18.41
C VAL A 163 -28.25 13.91 -17.59
N LEU A 164 -28.10 12.72 -18.19
CA LEU A 164 -27.45 11.58 -17.55
C LEU A 164 -25.97 11.85 -17.25
N LYS A 165 -25.22 12.39 -18.23
CA LYS A 165 -23.82 12.80 -18.03
C LYS A 165 -23.68 13.78 -16.87
N LYS A 166 -24.56 14.78 -16.78
CA LYS A 166 -24.56 15.74 -15.66
C LYS A 166 -24.93 15.10 -14.32
N MET A 167 -25.92 14.20 -14.31
CA MET A 167 -26.37 13.49 -13.10
C MET A 167 -25.28 12.61 -12.50
N PHE A 168 -24.46 11.99 -13.35
CA PHE A 168 -23.40 11.05 -12.94
C PHE A 168 -21.98 11.63 -12.98
N ALA A 169 -21.83 12.95 -13.19
CA ALA A 169 -20.52 13.59 -13.38
C ALA A 169 -19.53 13.30 -12.24
N ASN A 170 -20.01 13.26 -10.99
CA ASN A 170 -19.21 13.02 -9.80
C ASN A 170 -19.62 11.71 -9.09
N TYR A 171 -20.18 10.76 -9.83
CA TYR A 171 -20.70 9.53 -9.25
C TYR A 171 -19.59 8.75 -8.53
N GLY A 172 -19.74 8.61 -7.21
CA GLY A 172 -18.81 7.84 -6.36
C GLY A 172 -17.51 8.56 -5.99
N ASP A 173 -17.35 9.86 -6.29
CA ASP A 173 -16.13 10.60 -5.97
C ASP A 173 -15.95 10.75 -4.44
N ASP A 174 -16.98 11.20 -3.72
CA ASP A 174 -16.93 11.34 -2.25
C ASP A 174 -16.69 10.00 -1.56
N ALA A 175 -17.27 8.92 -2.09
CA ALA A 175 -17.06 7.56 -1.57
C ALA A 175 -15.61 7.10 -1.79
N LEU A 176 -15.01 7.47 -2.93
CA LEU A 176 -13.63 7.14 -3.25
C LEU A 176 -12.67 7.91 -2.35
N GLU A 177 -12.94 9.20 -2.13
CA GLU A 177 -12.19 10.04 -1.20
C GLU A 177 -12.26 9.48 0.24
N SER A 178 -13.45 9.07 0.68
CA SER A 178 -13.65 8.45 1.99
C SER A 178 -12.85 7.15 2.17
N ILE A 179 -12.89 6.22 1.19
CA ILE A 179 -12.14 4.96 1.31
C ILE A 179 -10.63 5.18 1.21
N ASN A 180 -10.18 6.12 0.37
CA ASN A 180 -8.76 6.50 0.28
C ASN A 180 -8.26 7.10 1.61
N SER A 181 -9.09 7.90 2.29
CA SER A 181 -8.77 8.44 3.61
C SER A 181 -8.62 7.34 4.66
N ARG A 182 -9.52 6.35 4.66
CA ARG A 182 -9.43 5.18 5.57
C ARG A 182 -8.19 4.32 5.30
N LEU A 183 -7.79 4.17 4.03
CA LEU A 183 -6.54 3.50 3.65
C LEU A 183 -5.32 4.29 4.14
N ALA A 184 -5.35 5.62 4.04
CA ALA A 184 -4.29 6.48 4.57
C ALA A 184 -4.17 6.39 6.10
N GLU A 185 -5.30 6.38 6.82
CA GLU A 185 -5.34 6.16 8.28
C GLU A 185 -4.78 4.80 8.66
N TRP A 186 -5.17 3.73 7.94
CA TRP A 186 -4.62 2.40 8.13
C TRP A 186 -3.09 2.42 7.96
N HIS A 187 -2.60 3.06 6.90
CA HIS A 187 -1.16 3.19 6.66
C HIS A 187 -0.45 3.94 7.79
N GLN A 188 -0.97 5.08 8.25
CA GLN A 188 -0.36 5.84 9.34
C GLN A 188 -0.34 5.06 10.66
N LYS A 189 -1.35 4.23 10.91
CA LYS A 189 -1.45 3.42 12.12
C LYS A 189 -0.41 2.31 12.17
N TYR A 190 -0.17 1.64 11.05
CA TYR A 190 0.66 0.43 10.99
C TYR A 190 2.02 0.62 10.29
N LYS A 191 2.32 1.82 9.74
CA LYS A 191 3.65 2.11 9.20
C LYS A 191 4.73 1.88 10.26
N TRP A 192 5.86 1.36 9.82
CA TRP A 192 7.01 1.13 10.67
C TRP A 192 7.54 2.44 11.21
N LYS A 193 7.61 2.56 12.53
CA LYS A 193 7.96 3.80 13.21
C LYS A 193 9.47 3.86 13.44
N GLY A 194 10.00 5.08 13.38
CA GLY A 194 11.30 5.42 13.96
C GLY A 194 11.34 5.00 15.43
N ARG A 195 12.47 4.48 15.90
CA ARG A 195 12.80 4.69 17.31
C ARG A 195 13.03 6.20 17.42
N ASP A 196 12.14 6.91 18.10
CA ASP A 196 12.45 8.27 18.51
C ASP A 196 13.77 8.20 19.29
N PHE A 197 14.70 9.10 19.03
CA PHE A 197 15.84 9.25 19.91
C PHE A 197 15.25 9.67 21.26
N GLU A 198 14.96 8.70 22.14
CA GLU A 198 14.85 9.01 23.55
C GLU A 198 16.12 9.77 23.88
N GLU A 199 15.96 11.00 24.39
CA GLU A 199 17.03 11.79 24.96
C GLU A 199 17.86 10.83 25.80
N ILE A 200 19.05 10.49 25.29
CA ILE A 200 20.08 9.90 26.12
C ILE A 200 20.35 11.01 27.12
N ALA A 201 19.71 10.94 28.28
CA ALA A 201 20.12 11.69 29.45
C ALA A 201 21.55 11.21 29.69
N VAL A 202 22.50 11.95 29.14
CA VAL A 202 23.90 11.88 29.53
C VAL A 202 23.87 12.31 30.99
N THR A 203 23.76 11.36 31.90
CA THR A 203 24.22 11.55 33.26
C THR A 203 25.74 11.64 33.13
N ASP A 204 26.21 12.87 32.94
CA ASP A 204 27.60 13.25 33.20
C ASP A 204 27.87 12.98 34.68
N GLU A 205 28.17 11.74 35.04
CA GLU A 205 29.09 11.45 36.14
C GLU A 205 30.51 11.65 35.58
N LEU A 206 30.81 12.89 35.23
CA LEU A 206 32.18 13.35 35.03
C LEU A 206 32.79 13.55 36.41
N ASP A 207 33.63 12.60 36.81
CA ASP A 207 34.92 12.82 37.44
C ASP A 207 35.13 14.24 38.01
N SER A 208 34.62 14.50 39.21
CA SER A 208 35.23 15.47 40.11
C SER A 208 36.24 14.74 40.98
N ALA A 209 37.38 14.41 40.35
CA ALA A 209 38.63 14.36 41.08
C ALA A 209 38.90 15.76 41.64
N GLU A 210 38.48 16.02 42.87
CA GLU A 210 38.96 17.18 43.61
C GLU A 210 40.36 16.91 44.12
N ILE A 211 41.30 17.59 43.47
CA ILE A 211 42.60 17.96 44.02
C ILE A 211 42.33 18.94 45.16
N ASN A 212 42.52 18.50 46.40
CA ASN A 212 43.28 19.20 47.47
C ASN A 212 43.43 18.32 48.71
#